data_AF-A0A3D3ERP0-F1
#
_entry.id   AF-A0A3D3ERP0-F1
#
_cell.length_a   1.000
_cell.length_b   1.000
_cell.length_c   1.000
_cell.angle_alpha   90.00
_cell.angle_beta   90.00
_cell.angle_gamma   90.00
#
_symmetry.space_group_name_H-M   'P 1'
#
loop_
_entity.id
_entity.type
_entity.pdbx_description
1 polymer ?
#
loop_
_entity_poly.entity_id
_entity_poly.type
_entity_poly.pdbx_seq_one_letter_code
_entity_poly.pdbx_strand_id
1 'polypeptide(L)'
;MKSKILHTMIALVLIVSVSILPTASALADKMYTFNQDITCYVSAQGEETHSGMLPYQGSCAVHPWKPGNPGSGPAQFPFGSAAVLSTSVPMYPGDTYLSVFTILDTGDYKFIRTPFFIDVWQGTDNSGGPIWTWCWNTFGMRKSDVTFYY
;
A
#
# COMPACT_ATOMS: atom_id res chain seq x y z
N MET A 1 38.36 -29.71 48.38
CA MET A 1 37.79 -28.70 47.46
C MET A 1 38.02 -29.09 46.00
N LYS A 2 37.26 -30.05 45.46
CA LYS A 2 37.34 -30.44 44.03
C LYS A 2 36.01 -31.03 43.56
N SER A 3 34.92 -30.28 43.59
CA SER A 3 33.64 -30.70 42.98
C SER A 3 32.61 -29.57 42.93
N LYS A 4 32.95 -28.42 42.33
CA LYS A 4 31.95 -27.38 42.00
C LYS A 4 32.17 -26.69 40.66
N ILE A 5 33.31 -26.91 40.00
CA ILE A 5 33.68 -26.21 38.75
C ILE A 5 33.22 -27.00 37.50
N LEU A 6 32.93 -28.29 37.63
CA LEU A 6 32.63 -29.15 36.47
C LEU A 6 31.18 -29.07 35.96
N HIS A 7 30.23 -28.61 36.80
CA HIS A 7 28.81 -28.56 36.41
C HIS A 7 28.39 -27.23 35.74
N THR A 8 29.23 -26.20 35.78
CA THR A 8 28.89 -24.88 35.23
C THR A 8 29.26 -24.76 33.74
N MET A 9 30.19 -25.60 33.24
CA MET A 9 30.65 -25.52 31.85
C MET A 9 29.76 -26.28 30.85
N ILE A 10 28.93 -27.23 31.31
CA ILE A 10 27.99 -27.95 30.44
C ILE A 10 26.72 -27.12 30.19
N ALA A 11 26.32 -26.28 31.15
CA ALA A 11 25.18 -25.38 31.00
C ALA A 11 25.44 -24.21 30.04
N LEU A 12 26.71 -23.78 29.88
CA LEU A 12 27.05 -22.66 29.00
C LEU A 12 27.14 -23.06 27.52
N VAL A 13 27.38 -24.34 27.22
CA VAL A 13 27.46 -24.86 25.84
C VAL A 13 26.07 -25.17 25.27
N LEU A 14 25.05 -25.35 26.11
CA LEU A 14 23.68 -25.64 25.65
C LEU A 14 22.86 -24.40 25.27
N ILE A 15 23.32 -23.19 25.62
CA ILE A 15 22.58 -21.94 25.38
C ILE A 15 22.95 -21.30 24.02
N VAL A 16 24.03 -21.74 23.38
CA VAL A 16 24.52 -21.16 22.10
C VAL A 16 24.03 -21.94 20.87
N SER A 17 23.17 -22.94 21.06
CA SER A 17 22.66 -23.82 20.01
C SER A 17 21.18 -23.63 19.66
N VAL A 18 20.55 -22.52 20.04
CA VAL A 18 19.35 -22.03 19.33
C VAL A 18 19.80 -21.12 18.21
N SER A 19 20.52 -21.75 17.28
CA SER A 19 20.90 -21.19 15.99
C SER A 19 19.64 -20.93 15.17
N ILE A 20 19.44 -19.66 14.87
CA ILE A 20 18.98 -19.15 13.58
C ILE A 20 17.70 -19.85 13.10
N LEU A 21 16.56 -19.42 13.65
CA LEU A 21 15.31 -19.53 12.91
C LEU A 21 15.58 -18.91 11.53
N PRO A 22 15.36 -19.60 10.41
CA PRO A 22 15.24 -18.90 9.15
C PRO A 22 14.10 -17.90 9.38
N THR A 23 14.40 -16.61 9.34
CA THR A 23 13.38 -15.64 9.00
C THR A 23 12.98 -16.01 7.57
N ALA A 24 12.05 -16.94 7.45
CA ALA A 24 11.30 -17.14 6.23
C ALA A 24 10.79 -15.75 5.91
N SER A 25 11.44 -15.09 4.96
CA SER A 25 10.90 -13.90 4.35
C SER A 25 9.64 -14.46 3.70
N ALA A 26 8.48 -14.22 4.30
CA ALA A 26 7.23 -14.57 3.68
C ALA A 26 7.30 -13.94 2.30
N LEU A 27 7.37 -14.76 1.25
CA LEU A 27 7.27 -14.25 -0.11
C LEU A 27 5.92 -13.57 -0.14
N ALA A 28 5.90 -12.27 -0.46
CA ALA A 28 4.65 -11.53 -0.58
C ALA A 28 3.72 -12.32 -1.52
N ASP A 29 2.51 -12.59 -1.05
CA ASP A 29 1.48 -13.19 -1.86
C ASP A 29 1.20 -12.27 -3.03
N LYS A 30 0.85 -12.88 -4.16
CA LYS A 30 0.69 -12.17 -5.41
C LYS A 30 -0.68 -12.43 -6.00
N MET A 31 -1.36 -11.36 -6.40
CA MET A 31 -2.62 -11.45 -7.12
C MET A 31 -2.57 -10.62 -8.40
N TYR A 32 -3.00 -11.22 -9.50
CA TYR A 32 -3.11 -10.56 -10.79
C TYR A 32 -4.57 -10.28 -11.11
N THR A 33 -4.85 -9.08 -11.58
CA THR A 33 -6.20 -8.63 -11.97
C THR A 33 -6.12 -7.94 -13.32
N PHE A 34 -7.24 -7.94 -14.04
CA PHE A 34 -7.30 -7.44 -15.41
C PHE A 34 -8.26 -6.27 -15.52
N ASN A 35 -7.90 -5.25 -16.30
CA ASN A 35 -8.78 -4.15 -16.70
C ASN A 35 -9.48 -3.41 -15.53
N GLN A 36 -8.72 -3.07 -14.48
CA GLN A 36 -9.21 -2.34 -13.33
C GLN A 36 -9.23 -0.82 -13.58
N ASP A 37 -10.16 -0.14 -12.91
CA ASP A 37 -10.24 1.32 -12.87
C ASP A 37 -9.06 1.89 -12.09
N ILE A 38 -8.34 2.79 -12.74
CA ILE A 38 -7.31 3.62 -12.12
C ILE A 38 -7.81 5.07 -12.16
N THR A 39 -8.00 5.66 -10.99
CA THR A 39 -8.43 7.06 -10.82
C THR A 39 -7.36 7.84 -10.07
N CYS A 40 -7.64 9.10 -9.78
CA CYS A 40 -6.80 9.86 -8.89
C CYS A 40 -7.61 10.73 -7.94
N TYR A 41 -6.96 11.08 -6.83
CA TYR A 41 -7.49 11.94 -5.80
C TYR A 41 -6.44 12.91 -5.29
N VAL A 42 -6.91 13.87 -4.49
CA VAL A 42 -6.12 14.84 -3.74
C VAL A 42 -6.57 14.80 -2.28
N SER A 43 -5.76 15.36 -1.40
CA SER A 43 -6.13 15.56 0.01
C SER A 43 -5.74 16.95 0.48
N ALA A 44 -6.36 17.43 1.55
CA ALA A 44 -5.93 18.69 2.16
C ALA A 44 -4.57 18.52 2.85
N GLN A 45 -3.91 19.65 3.15
CA GLN A 45 -2.59 19.62 3.76
C GLN A 45 -2.66 18.98 5.16
N GLY A 46 -1.82 17.97 5.39
CA GLY A 46 -1.74 17.29 6.68
C GLY A 46 -2.82 16.25 6.93
N GLU A 47 -3.68 15.95 5.95
CA GLU A 47 -4.62 14.84 6.07
C GLU A 47 -3.87 13.50 5.91
N GLU A 48 -3.99 12.66 6.93
CA GLU A 48 -3.46 11.30 6.93
C GLU A 48 -4.37 10.37 6.09
N THR A 49 -3.74 9.39 5.45
CA THR A 49 -4.42 8.27 4.84
C THR A 49 -5.02 7.36 5.92
N HIS A 50 -5.86 6.41 5.53
CA HIS A 50 -6.41 5.43 6.47
C HIS A 50 -5.33 4.58 7.19
N SER A 51 -4.12 4.44 6.63
CA SER A 51 -2.99 3.81 7.34
C SER A 51 -2.41 4.66 8.48
N GLY A 52 -2.85 5.91 8.66
CA GLY A 52 -2.29 6.87 9.60
C GLY A 52 -0.97 7.50 9.13
N MET A 53 -0.66 7.42 7.84
CA MET A 53 0.54 8.03 7.25
C MET A 53 0.13 9.22 6.37
N LEU A 54 1.04 10.17 6.17
CA LEU A 54 0.84 11.19 5.15
C LEU A 54 1.00 10.59 3.74
N PRO A 55 0.13 10.92 2.78
CA PRO A 55 0.25 10.45 1.41
C PRO A 55 1.45 11.09 0.70
N TYR A 56 1.93 10.45 -0.37
CA TYR A 56 3.01 10.94 -1.23
C TYR A 56 2.78 10.49 -2.68
N GLN A 57 3.45 11.13 -3.65
CA GLN A 57 3.38 10.67 -5.04
C GLN A 57 4.03 9.28 -5.15
N GLY A 58 3.22 8.26 -5.44
CA GLY A 58 3.60 6.86 -5.29
C GLY A 58 2.81 6.11 -4.23
N SER A 59 1.88 6.76 -3.52
CA SER A 59 0.86 6.09 -2.71
C SER A 59 -0.49 6.03 -3.42
N CYS A 60 -1.31 5.05 -3.04
CA CYS A 60 -2.66 4.92 -3.54
C CYS A 60 -3.67 4.44 -2.49
N ALA A 61 -4.94 4.59 -2.84
CA ALA A 61 -6.08 3.99 -2.18
C ALA A 61 -6.59 2.75 -2.93
N VAL A 62 -7.14 1.81 -2.17
CA VAL A 62 -7.90 0.64 -2.68
C VAL A 62 -9.29 0.61 -2.05
N HIS A 63 -10.13 -0.37 -2.38
CA HIS A 63 -11.39 -0.51 -1.65
C HIS A 63 -11.12 -0.84 -0.17
N PRO A 64 -12.00 -0.46 0.76
CA PRO A 64 -12.10 -1.18 2.01
C PRO A 64 -12.49 -2.65 1.74
N TRP A 65 -12.29 -3.54 2.70
CA TRP A 65 -12.65 -4.96 2.60
C TRP A 65 -14.14 -5.18 2.35
N LYS A 66 -14.98 -4.26 2.81
CA LYS A 66 -16.43 -4.24 2.60
C LYS A 66 -16.89 -2.81 2.32
N PRO A 67 -17.94 -2.62 1.51
CA PRO A 67 -18.53 -1.30 1.32
C PRO A 67 -19.07 -0.77 2.65
N GLY A 68 -19.11 0.56 2.78
CA GLY A 68 -19.48 1.19 4.05
C GLY A 68 -19.34 2.71 4.04
N ASN A 69 -19.03 3.26 5.21
CA ASN A 69 -18.75 4.68 5.37
C ASN A 69 -17.25 4.96 5.17
N PRO A 70 -16.87 6.20 4.81
CA PRO A 70 -15.47 6.61 4.79
C PRO A 70 -14.75 6.30 6.10
N GLY A 71 -13.53 5.78 6.00
CA GLY A 71 -12.72 5.35 7.15
C GLY A 71 -13.24 4.13 7.90
N SER A 72 -14.27 3.43 7.40
CA SER A 72 -14.78 2.21 8.05
C SER A 72 -14.17 0.93 7.47
N GLY A 73 -13.74 0.04 8.36
CA GLY A 73 -13.25 -1.31 8.03
C GLY A 73 -11.80 -1.36 7.51
N PRO A 74 -11.17 -2.53 7.50
CA PRO A 74 -9.81 -2.67 6.99
C PRO A 74 -9.76 -2.43 5.47
N ALA A 75 -8.59 -2.07 4.93
CA ALA A 75 -8.35 -2.06 3.49
C ALA A 75 -8.45 -3.47 2.88
N GLN A 76 -8.79 -3.55 1.60
CA GLN A 76 -8.86 -4.82 0.85
C GLN A 76 -7.50 -5.54 0.80
N PHE A 77 -6.41 -4.77 0.83
CA PHE A 77 -5.04 -5.25 0.97
C PHE A 77 -4.40 -4.62 2.21
N PRO A 78 -3.49 -5.31 2.92
CA PRO A 78 -2.74 -4.72 4.02
C PRO A 78 -2.05 -3.42 3.59
N PHE A 79 -2.06 -2.40 4.45
CA PHE A 79 -1.29 -1.19 4.20
C PHE A 79 0.21 -1.51 4.10
N GLY A 80 0.91 -0.85 3.18
CA GLY A 80 2.30 -1.16 2.82
C GLY A 80 2.44 -2.19 1.68
N SER A 81 1.35 -2.84 1.27
CA SER A 81 1.31 -3.66 0.05
C SER A 81 1.59 -2.81 -1.19
N ALA A 82 2.09 -3.44 -2.25
CA ALA A 82 2.37 -2.78 -3.52
C ALA A 82 1.32 -3.13 -4.58
N ALA A 83 0.79 -2.12 -5.27
CA ALA A 83 0.03 -2.25 -6.50
C ALA A 83 0.90 -1.86 -7.70
N VAL A 84 1.10 -2.78 -8.63
CA VAL A 84 1.90 -2.58 -9.84
C VAL A 84 1.00 -2.59 -11.07
N LEU A 85 0.91 -1.44 -11.74
CA LEU A 85 0.14 -1.24 -12.96
C LEU A 85 0.92 -1.74 -14.17
N SER A 86 0.24 -2.43 -15.09
CA SER A 86 0.79 -2.80 -16.40
C SER A 86 1.14 -1.60 -17.28
N THR A 87 0.47 -0.47 -17.07
CA THR A 87 0.70 0.79 -17.80
C THR A 87 0.94 1.90 -16.78
N SER A 88 2.04 2.62 -16.93
CA SER A 88 2.35 3.77 -16.07
C SER A 88 1.36 4.91 -16.28
N VAL A 89 1.00 5.60 -15.20
CA VAL A 89 0.09 6.74 -15.22
C VAL A 89 0.85 8.05 -14.93
N PRO A 90 0.40 9.18 -15.49
CA PRO A 90 1.07 10.45 -15.25
C PRO A 90 0.86 10.91 -13.81
N MET A 91 1.86 11.61 -13.28
CA MET A 91 1.81 12.31 -12.01
C MET A 91 1.78 13.81 -12.27
N TYR A 92 0.89 14.54 -11.62
CA TYR A 92 0.84 16.00 -11.71
C TYR A 92 2.24 16.59 -11.42
N PRO A 93 2.75 17.54 -12.24
CA PRO A 93 2.04 18.25 -13.33
C PRO A 93 2.01 17.55 -14.71
N GLY A 94 2.52 16.33 -14.86
CA GLY A 94 2.42 15.51 -16.07
C GLY A 94 3.74 14.99 -16.62
N ASP A 95 4.87 15.40 -16.03
CA ASP A 95 6.21 15.12 -16.54
C ASP A 95 6.79 13.79 -16.03
N THR A 96 6.21 13.24 -14.96
CA THR A 96 6.62 11.99 -14.33
C THR A 96 5.54 10.95 -14.52
N TYR A 97 5.94 9.69 -14.75
CA TYR A 97 5.03 8.57 -14.89
C TYR A 97 5.41 7.47 -13.90
N LEU A 98 4.42 6.95 -13.17
CA LEU A 98 4.62 5.90 -12.17
C LEU A 98 3.74 4.68 -12.49
N SER A 99 4.25 3.49 -12.18
CA SER A 99 3.52 2.23 -12.31
C SER A 99 3.50 1.42 -11.02
N VAL A 100 4.22 1.84 -9.97
CA VAL A 100 4.28 1.14 -8.68
C VAL A 100 3.75 2.07 -7.61
N PHE A 101 2.79 1.59 -6.84
CA PHE A 101 2.13 2.37 -5.80
C PHE A 101 2.04 1.60 -4.49
N THR A 102 2.34 2.26 -3.38
CA THR A 102 2.15 1.72 -2.03
C THR A 102 0.71 1.96 -1.59
N ILE A 103 0.03 0.91 -1.15
CA ILE A 103 -1.32 1.00 -0.64
C ILE A 103 -1.27 1.57 0.77
N LEU A 104 -1.79 2.79 0.96
CA LEU A 104 -1.82 3.47 2.25
C LEU A 104 -3.21 3.94 2.64
N ASP A 105 -4.15 3.90 1.71
CA ASP A 105 -5.46 4.50 1.92
C ASP A 105 -6.60 3.61 1.43
N THR A 106 -7.82 4.04 1.72
CA THR A 106 -9.04 3.40 1.24
C THR A 106 -9.96 4.42 0.59
N GLY A 107 -10.68 3.99 -0.45
CA GLY A 107 -11.62 4.82 -1.17
C GLY A 107 -12.76 4.00 -1.78
N ASP A 108 -13.56 4.66 -2.61
CA ASP A 108 -14.74 4.09 -3.27
C ASP A 108 -15.59 3.18 -2.36
N TYR A 109 -16.01 3.72 -1.22
CA TYR A 109 -16.75 3.00 -0.18
C TYR A 109 -18.11 2.44 -0.62
N LYS A 110 -18.59 2.84 -1.80
CA LYS A 110 -19.83 2.34 -2.42
C LYS A 110 -19.59 1.24 -3.46
N PHE A 111 -18.33 0.89 -3.73
CA PHE A 111 -17.92 -0.13 -4.71
C PHE A 111 -18.54 0.14 -6.09
N ILE A 112 -18.42 1.38 -6.55
CA ILE A 112 -18.90 1.80 -7.88
C ILE A 112 -17.86 1.46 -8.96
N ARG A 113 -16.57 1.41 -8.58
CA ARG A 113 -15.44 1.05 -9.43
C ARG A 113 -15.28 -0.47 -9.53
N THR A 114 -14.42 -0.91 -10.45
CA THR A 114 -14.04 -2.32 -10.57
C THR A 114 -13.49 -2.89 -9.25
N PRO A 115 -13.67 -4.19 -8.95
CA PRO A 115 -13.38 -4.77 -7.63
C PRO A 115 -11.96 -4.62 -7.06
N PHE A 116 -10.98 -4.24 -7.88
CA PHE A 116 -9.60 -3.98 -7.46
C PHE A 116 -9.11 -2.62 -8.00
N PHE A 117 -9.97 -1.60 -7.88
CA PHE A 117 -9.63 -0.24 -8.29
C PHE A 117 -8.42 0.30 -7.52
N ILE A 118 -7.73 1.26 -8.15
CA ILE A 118 -6.67 2.04 -7.54
C ILE A 118 -7.00 3.53 -7.66
N ASP A 119 -6.94 4.27 -6.56
CA ASP A 119 -6.97 5.74 -6.56
C ASP A 119 -5.57 6.29 -6.30
N VAL A 120 -4.94 6.89 -7.30
CA VAL A 120 -3.57 7.42 -7.17
C VAL A 120 -3.59 8.80 -6.54
N TRP A 121 -2.83 9.01 -5.47
CA TRP A 121 -2.70 10.33 -4.87
C TRP A 121 -1.83 11.24 -5.74
N GLN A 122 -2.34 12.42 -6.09
CA GLN A 122 -1.66 13.34 -7.02
C GLN A 122 -1.01 14.55 -6.34
N GLY A 123 -1.47 14.90 -5.14
CA GLY A 123 -0.94 16.05 -4.44
C GLY A 123 -1.88 16.58 -3.37
N THR A 124 -1.36 17.54 -2.62
CA THR A 124 -2.15 18.35 -1.70
C THR A 124 -2.92 19.40 -2.49
N ASP A 125 -4.25 19.35 -2.41
CA ASP A 125 -5.12 20.31 -3.09
C ASP A 125 -6.54 20.29 -2.48
N ASN A 126 -7.36 21.26 -2.85
CA ASN A 126 -8.77 21.31 -2.49
C ASN A 126 -9.65 21.06 -3.71
N SER A 127 -10.93 20.75 -3.47
CA SER A 127 -11.93 20.65 -4.54
C SER A 127 -11.95 21.93 -5.39
N GLY A 128 -11.81 21.76 -6.71
CA GLY A 128 -11.73 22.86 -7.69
C GLY A 128 -10.34 23.47 -7.88
N GLY A 129 -9.33 23.01 -7.13
CA GLY A 129 -7.94 23.43 -7.31
C GLY A 129 -7.29 22.88 -8.59
N PRO A 130 -6.02 23.25 -8.86
CA PRO A 130 -5.33 22.87 -10.09
C PRO A 130 -5.09 21.37 -10.21
N ILE A 131 -4.71 20.68 -9.14
CA ILE A 131 -4.46 19.22 -9.14
C ILE A 131 -5.80 18.49 -9.21
N TRP A 132 -6.81 18.94 -8.47
CA TRP A 132 -8.16 18.40 -8.55
C TRP A 132 -8.73 18.47 -9.97
N THR A 133 -8.61 19.65 -10.59
CA THR A 133 -9.06 19.89 -11.96
C THR A 133 -8.27 19.04 -12.95
N TRP A 134 -6.97 18.91 -12.75
CA TRP A 134 -6.12 18.04 -13.57
C TRP A 134 -6.50 16.56 -13.43
N CYS A 135 -6.86 16.12 -12.22
CA CYS A 135 -7.35 14.77 -11.96
C CYS A 135 -8.58 14.44 -12.80
N TRP A 136 -9.54 15.35 -12.87
CA TRP A 136 -10.76 15.16 -13.65
C TRP A 136 -10.54 15.28 -15.17
N ASN A 137 -9.74 16.27 -15.60
CA ASN A 137 -9.68 16.65 -17.02
C ASN A 137 -8.52 16.03 -17.79
N THR A 138 -7.42 15.71 -17.12
CA THR A 138 -6.16 15.23 -17.76
C THR A 138 -5.80 13.82 -17.33
N PHE A 139 -5.83 13.53 -16.03
CA PHE A 139 -5.63 12.17 -15.57
C PHE A 139 -6.78 11.27 -16.04
N GLY A 140 -8.02 11.66 -15.71
CA GLY A 140 -9.24 10.96 -16.08
C GLY A 140 -9.33 9.55 -15.48
N MET A 141 -10.40 8.82 -15.82
CA MET A 141 -10.44 7.39 -15.46
C MET A 141 -9.65 6.59 -16.50
N ARG A 142 -8.72 5.78 -16.02
CA ARG A 142 -7.87 4.91 -16.84
C ARG A 142 -8.18 3.46 -16.56
N LYS A 143 -7.71 2.59 -17.46
CA LYS A 143 -7.77 1.14 -17.32
C LYS A 143 -6.36 0.57 -17.31
N SER A 144 -6.08 -0.34 -16.37
CA SER A 144 -4.83 -1.10 -16.33
C SER A 144 -5.07 -2.47 -15.71
N ASP A 145 -4.29 -3.45 -16.14
CA ASP A 145 -4.09 -4.66 -15.35
C ASP A 145 -3.26 -4.29 -14.11
N VAL A 146 -3.55 -4.95 -12.98
CA VAL A 146 -2.90 -4.65 -11.70
C VAL A 146 -2.37 -5.93 -11.09
N THR A 147 -1.14 -5.85 -10.61
CA THR A 147 -0.51 -6.89 -9.84
C THR A 147 -0.32 -6.40 -8.41
N PHE A 148 -0.93 -7.08 -7.45
CA PHE A 148 -0.77 -6.79 -6.03
C PHE A 148 0.28 -7.71 -5.41
N TYR A 149 1.11 -7.15 -4.53
CA TYR A 149 2.05 -7.88 -3.66
C TYR A 149 1.73 -7.53 -2.20
N TYR A 150 1.36 -8.52 -1.39
CA TYR A 150 0.83 -8.33 -0.03
C TYR A 150 1.17 -9.45 0.95
#